data_AF-A0A352RY22-F1
#
_entry.id   AF-A0A352RY22-F1
#
_cell.length_a   1.000
_cell.length_b   1.000
_cell.length_c   1.000
_cell.angle_alpha   90.00
_cell.angle_beta   90.00
_cell.angle_gamma   90.00
#
_symmetry.space_group_name_H-M   'P 1'
#
loop_
_entity.id
_entity.type
_entity.pdbx_description
1 polymer ?
#
loop_
_entity_poly.entity_id
_entity_poly.type
_entity_poly.pdbx_seq_one_letter_code
_entity_poly.pdbx_strand_id
1 'polypeptide(L)' 'MSVAKFVAANGREAMRKVREAMGPDAVVLSNRTIDGGVEIVAMRDTDLGAVNANAQPYVSP' A
#
# COMPACT_ATOMS: atom_id res chain seq x y z
N MET A 1 0.51 -3.88 -12.31
CA MET A 1 0.33 -2.55 -11.66
C MET A 1 -0.90 -2.62 -10.74
N SER A 2 -0.83 -3.37 -9.64
CA SER A 2 -2.00 -3.77 -8.87
C SER A 2 -2.03 -3.03 -7.54
N VAL A 3 -2.50 -1.78 -7.57
CA VAL A 3 -2.78 -1.00 -6.35
C VAL A 3 -4.18 -1.37 -5.85
N ALA A 4 -4.34 -1.58 -4.55
CA ALA A 4 -5.65 -1.79 -3.95
C ALA A 4 -5.78 -1.07 -2.61
N LYS A 5 -7.04 -0.88 -2.21
CA LYS A 5 -7.44 -0.21 -0.98
C LYS A 5 -8.00 -1.24 0.01
N PHE A 6 -7.59 -1.13 1.26
CA PHE A 6 -7.99 -2.01 2.36
C PHE A 6 -8.54 -1.16 3.50
N VAL A 7 -9.79 -1.44 3.89
CA VAL A 7 -10.44 -0.79 5.03
C VAL A 7 -10.63 -1.80 6.15
N ALA A 8 -10.30 -1.41 7.37
CA ALA A 8 -10.53 -2.22 8.57
C ALA A 8 -10.69 -1.36 9.82
N ALA A 9 -11.19 -1.98 10.90
CA ALA A 9 -11.41 -1.31 12.18
C ALA A 9 -10.11 -0.77 12.82
N ASN A 10 -8.96 -1.36 12.51
CA ASN A 10 -7.66 -0.92 13.00
C ASN A 10 -6.52 -1.34 12.05
N GLY A 11 -5.33 -0.79 12.28
CA GLY A 11 -4.15 -1.05 11.45
C GLY A 11 -3.73 -2.52 11.39
N ARG A 12 -3.91 -3.28 12.47
CA ARG A 12 -3.55 -4.71 12.50
C ARG A 12 -4.42 -5.52 11.54
N GLU A 13 -5.73 -5.31 11.58
CA GLU A 13 -6.66 -5.96 10.65
C GLU A 13 -6.45 -5.50 9.20
N ALA A 14 -6.18 -4.21 8.98
CA ALA A 14 -5.89 -3.71 7.64
C ALA A 14 -4.63 -4.35 7.07
N MET A 15 -3.54 -4.43 7.85
CA MET A 15 -2.30 -5.07 7.43
C MET A 15 -2.46 -6.58 7.22
N ARG A 16 -3.30 -7.26 8.01
CA ARG A 16 -3.63 -8.67 7.77
C ARG A 16 -4.27 -8.85 6.39
N LYS A 17 -5.27 -8.02 6.07
CA LYS A 17 -5.92 -8.05 4.74
C LYS A 17 -4.94 -7.76 3.60
N VAL A 18 -4.03 -6.80 3.79
CA VAL A 18 -2.96 -6.50 2.82
C VAL A 18 -2.10 -7.73 2.58
N ARG A 19 -1.61 -8.38 3.64
CA ARG A 19 -0.74 -9.57 3.54
C ARG A 19 -1.45 -10.75 2.88
N GLU A 20 -2.71 -10.99 3.22
CA GLU A 20 -3.52 -12.06 2.63
C GLU A 20 -3.76 -11.84 1.13
N ALA A 21 -4.04 -10.61 0.71
CA ALA A 21 -4.35 -10.31 -0.68
C ALA A 21 -3.10 -10.15 -1.56
N MET A 22 -2.06 -9.49 -1.05
CA MET A 22 -0.90 -9.05 -1.84
C MET A 22 0.39 -9.79 -1.54
N GLY A 23 0.44 -10.54 -0.43
CA GLY A 23 1.64 -11.23 0.04
C GLY A 23 2.41 -10.44 1.11
N PRO A 24 3.43 -11.06 1.70
CA PRO A 24 4.16 -10.50 2.84
C PRO A 24 4.98 -9.26 2.50
N ASP A 25 5.38 -9.13 1.23
CA ASP A 25 6.25 -8.05 0.72
C ASP A 25 5.47 -6.87 0.16
N ALA A 26 4.14 -6.82 0.37
CA ALA A 26 3.33 -5.71 -0.09
C ALA A 26 3.80 -4.37 0.51
N VAL A 27 3.82 -3.34 -0.33
CA VAL A 27 4.26 -1.99 0.03
C VAL A 27 3.05 -1.11 0.28
N VAL A 28 3.04 -0.45 1.44
CA VAL A 28 2.00 0.53 1.81
C VAL A 28 2.36 1.89 1.20
N LEU A 29 1.44 2.42 0.39
CA LEU A 29 1.54 3.73 -0.25
C LEU A 29 0.93 4.84 0.63
N SER A 30 -0.17 4.52 1.32
CA SER A 30 -0.87 5.45 2.20
C SER A 30 -1.50 4.68 3.35
N ASN A 31 -1.45 5.27 4.53
CA ASN A 31 -2.23 4.85 5.69
C ASN A 31 -2.89 6.09 6.29
N ARG A 32 -4.22 6.07 6.38
CA ARG A 32 -4.99 7.17 6.97
C ARG A 32 -6.09 6.65 7.89
N THR A 33 -6.35 7.39 8.95
CA THR A 33 -7.55 7.19 9.77
C THR A 33 -8.77 7.72 9.02
N ILE A 34 -9.85 6.95 9.04
CA ILE A 34 -11.16 7.32 8.49
C ILE A 34 -12.21 7.18 9.58
N ASP A 35 -13.43 7.65 9.35
CA ASP A 35 -14.51 7.41 10.28
C ASP A 35 -14.75 5.90 10.45
N GLY A 36 -14.71 5.42 11.70
CA GLY A 36 -14.85 4.00 12.03
C GLY A 36 -13.64 3.09 11.76
N GLY A 37 -12.46 3.61 11.41
CA GLY A 37 -11.27 2.75 11.28
C GLY A 37 -10.09 3.35 10.52
N VAL A 38 -9.43 2.52 9.72
CA VAL A 38 -8.27 2.92 8.90
C VAL A 38 -8.44 2.45 7.45
N GLU A 39 -7.88 3.25 6.55
CA GLU A 39 -7.73 2.95 5.14
C GLU A 39 -6.24 2.82 4.81
N ILE A 40 -5.85 1.67 4.26
CA ILE A 40 -4.52 1.41 3.72
C ILE A 40 -4.62 1.26 2.20
N VAL A 41 -3.82 2.03 1.47
CA VAL A 41 -3.58 1.81 0.04
C VAL A 41 -2.23 1.12 -0.10
N ALA A 42 -2.21 -0.03 -0.78
CA ALA A 42 -1.02 -0.85 -0.92
C ALA A 42 -0.88 -1.41 -2.35
N MET A 43 0.31 -1.92 -2.66
CA MET A 43 0.62 -2.61 -3.91
C MET A 43 1.60 -3.76 -3.68
N ARG A 44 1.70 -4.70 -4.62
CA ARG A 44 2.70 -5.78 -4.57
C ARG A 44 4.11 -5.23 -4.87
N ASP A 45 5.13 -5.79 -4.22
CA ASP A 45 6.54 -5.43 -4.46
C ASP A 45 6.95 -5.58 -5.94
N THR A 46 6.50 -6.65 -6.60
CA THR A 46 6.76 -6.88 -8.03
C THR A 46 6.24 -5.75 -8.92
N ASP A 47 5.11 -5.15 -8.54
CA ASP A 47 4.55 -3.99 -9.25
C ASP A 47 5.33 -2.71 -8.94
N LEU A 48 5.88 -2.59 -7.73
CA LEU A 48 6.72 -1.46 -7.33
C LEU A 48 8.05 -1.46 -8.09
N GLY A 49 8.66 -2.63 -8.30
CA GLY A 49 9.89 -2.74 -9.10
C GLY A 49 9.75 -2.13 -10.50
N ALA A 50 8.60 -2.35 -11.16
CA ALA A 50 8.31 -1.75 -12.46
C ALA A 50 8.13 -0.22 -12.39
N VAL A 51 7.53 0.29 -11.31
CA VAL A 51 7.40 1.73 -11.06
C VAL A 51 8.77 2.36 -10.81
N ASN A 52 9.58 1.75 -9.93
CA ASN A 52 10.93 2.23 -9.59
C ASN A 52 11.86 2.29 -10.80
N ALA A 53 11.80 1.31 -11.70
CA ALA A 53 12.60 1.31 -12.93
C ALA A 53 12.32 2.52 -13.84
N ASN A 54 11.12 3.09 -13.75
CA ASN A 54 10.68 4.23 -14.57
C ASN A 54 10.58 5.55 -13.77
N ALA A 55 10.85 5.51 -12.46
CA ALA A 55 10.70 6.67 -11.60
C ALA A 55 11.87 7.64 -11.81
N GLN A 56 11.56 8.89 -12.14
CA GLN A 56 12.54 9.97 -12.14
C GLN A 56 12.87 10.34 -10.68
N PRO A 57 14.16 10.55 -10.34
CA PRO A 57 14.53 11.09 -9.05
C PRO A 57 13.80 12.42 -8.82
N TYR A 58 13.12 12.55 -7.68
CA TYR A 58 12.57 13.83 -7.28
C TYR A 58 13.72 14.79 -6.97
N VAL A 59 13.84 15.85 -7.77
CA VAL A 59 14.74 16.97 -7.50
C VAL A 59 13.91 18.11 -6.94
N SER A 60 14.17 18.49 -5.69
CA SER A 60 13.50 19.64 -5.08
C SER A 60 13.88 20.92 -5.84
N PRO A 61 12.93 21.82 -6.13
CA PRO A 61 13.24 23.12 -6.74
C PRO A 61 14.12 23.99 -5.83
#